data_AF-A0A4S3K7F7-F1
#
_entry.id   AF-A0A4S3K7F7-F1
#
_cell.length_a   1.000
_cell.length_b   1.000
_cell.length_c   1.000
_cell.angle_alpha   90.00
_cell.angle_beta   90.00
_cell.angle_gamma   90.00
#
_symmetry.space_group_name_H-M   'P 1'
#
loop_
_entity.id
_entity.type
_entity.pdbx_description
1 polymer ?
#
loop_
_entity_poly.entity_id
_entity_poly.type
_entity_poly.pdbx_seq_one_letter_code
_entity_poly.pdbx_strand_id
1 'polypeptide(L)'
;MAPRPDEFDPFQGQLVLLGVIAAVESYLRTLFRRLIHFDPGCQDAVQKRDVAYGAAIHLAPELLPEALLERISFISKENIEKAIKELLGIQGGLPPDVVTATEDYVRICQLRHCAVHRFGKLGASNAISLGLSKHGALMEKPLRLDYTALQSAIAICAGFVKSLNNFLFNAILSRVPEGSWSGTYRIDRAKFVAYYMLFADKQSAIKSPPPKSFYSLFLKQRASFRANKPF
;
A
#
# COMPACT_ATOMS: atom_id res chain seq x y z
N MET A 1 19.95 -6.09 14.91
CA MET A 1 21.15 -5.25 14.78
C MET A 1 21.00 -4.47 13.49
N ALA A 2 21.01 -3.13 13.53
CA ALA A 2 21.13 -2.35 12.30
C ALA A 2 22.54 -2.57 11.73
N PRO A 3 22.71 -2.81 10.42
CA PRO A 3 24.03 -2.98 9.83
C PRO A 3 24.85 -1.70 10.03
N ARG A 4 26.13 -1.86 10.37
CA ARG A 4 27.01 -0.71 10.59
C ARG A 4 27.34 -0.05 9.24
N PRO A 5 27.29 1.29 9.11
CA PRO A 5 27.49 1.97 7.83
C PRO A 5 28.84 1.69 7.14
N ASP A 6 29.87 1.36 7.94
CA ASP A 6 31.23 1.00 7.52
C ASP A 6 31.35 -0.39 6.88
N GLU A 7 30.35 -1.26 7.05
CA GLU A 7 30.29 -2.61 6.45
C GLU A 7 29.27 -2.71 5.32
N PHE A 8 28.77 -1.59 4.81
CA PHE A 8 27.71 -1.57 3.81
C PHE A 8 28.19 -2.11 2.46
N ASP A 9 27.64 -3.24 2.03
CA ASP A 9 27.79 -3.75 0.67
C ASP A 9 26.66 -3.22 -0.24
N PRO A 10 26.98 -2.46 -1.30
CA PRO A 10 26.00 -1.98 -2.26
C PRO A 10 25.16 -3.08 -2.91
N PHE A 11 25.71 -4.28 -3.11
CA PHE A 11 24.97 -5.40 -3.68
C PHE A 11 23.91 -5.94 -2.70
N GLN A 12 24.29 -6.13 -1.43
CA GLN A 12 23.31 -6.42 -0.38
C GLN A 12 22.25 -5.32 -0.26
N GLY A 13 22.66 -4.05 -0.35
CA GLY A 13 21.74 -2.92 -0.34
C GLY A 13 20.69 -2.97 -1.47
N GLN A 14 21.10 -3.38 -2.67
CA GLN A 14 20.16 -3.62 -3.78
C GLN A 14 19.19 -4.76 -3.47
N LEU A 15 19.67 -5.88 -2.91
CA LEU A 15 18.80 -7.00 -2.53
C LEU A 15 17.78 -6.60 -1.45
N VAL A 16 18.21 -5.81 -0.46
CA VAL A 16 17.31 -5.26 0.56
C VAL A 16 16.28 -4.33 -0.06
N LEU A 17 16.67 -3.46 -0.99
CA LEU A 17 15.73 -2.59 -1.72
C LEU A 17 14.63 -3.41 -2.43
N LEU A 18 15.00 -4.50 -3.09
CA LEU A 18 14.06 -5.41 -3.73
C LEU A 18 13.11 -6.06 -2.72
N GLY A 19 13.64 -6.51 -1.58
CA GLY A 19 12.86 -7.08 -0.49
C GLY A 19 11.84 -6.07 0.08
N VAL A 20 12.22 -4.80 0.22
CA VAL A 20 11.35 -3.73 0.71
C VAL A 20 10.17 -3.49 -0.24
N ILE A 21 10.44 -3.40 -1.55
CA ILE A 21 9.39 -3.20 -2.56
C ILE A 21 8.45 -4.42 -2.60
N ALA A 22 9.01 -5.63 -2.56
CA ALA A 22 8.22 -6.87 -2.48
C ALA A 22 7.37 -6.95 -1.20
N ALA A 23 7.87 -6.44 -0.08
CA ALA A 23 7.12 -6.37 1.17
C ALA A 23 5.93 -5.39 1.08
N VAL A 24 6.12 -4.22 0.46
CA VAL A 24 5.01 -3.29 0.19
C VAL A 24 3.96 -3.94 -0.71
N GLU A 25 4.37 -4.59 -1.80
CA GLU A 25 3.44 -5.26 -2.71
C GLU A 25 2.66 -6.38 -2.00
N SER A 26 3.34 -7.21 -1.22
CA SER A 26 2.72 -8.29 -0.43
C SER A 26 1.76 -7.75 0.63
N TYR A 27 2.10 -6.61 1.24
CA TYR A 27 1.22 -5.90 2.16
C TYR A 27 -0.08 -5.46 1.48
N LEU A 28 0.02 -4.80 0.32
CA LEU A 28 -1.15 -4.35 -0.44
C LEU A 28 -2.03 -5.52 -0.87
N ARG A 29 -1.44 -6.59 -1.39
CA ARG A 29 -2.19 -7.82 -1.76
C ARG A 29 -2.95 -8.38 -0.57
N THR A 30 -2.26 -8.54 0.56
CA THR A 30 -2.88 -9.04 1.80
C THR A 30 -4.01 -8.14 2.28
N LEU A 31 -3.80 -6.82 2.25
CA LEU A 31 -4.79 -5.83 2.64
C LEU A 31 -6.03 -5.92 1.76
N PHE A 32 -5.85 -5.91 0.44
CA PHE A 32 -6.94 -5.93 -0.54
C PHE A 32 -7.71 -7.24 -0.47
N ARG A 33 -7.00 -8.39 -0.45
CA ARG A 33 -7.59 -9.72 -0.30
C ARG A 33 -8.49 -9.79 0.94
N ARG A 34 -7.98 -9.34 2.09
CA ARG A 34 -8.74 -9.37 3.34
C ARG A 34 -9.93 -8.42 3.33
N LEU A 35 -9.79 -7.23 2.76
CA LEU A 35 -10.92 -6.30 2.59
C LEU A 35 -12.01 -6.90 1.70
N ILE A 36 -11.65 -7.45 0.54
CA ILE A 36 -12.61 -8.13 -0.35
C ILE A 36 -13.28 -9.30 0.35
N HIS A 37 -12.56 -10.03 1.20
CA HIS A 37 -13.12 -11.19 1.88
C HIS A 37 -14.29 -10.84 2.82
N PHE A 38 -14.25 -9.72 3.56
CA PHE A 38 -15.27 -9.44 4.57
C PHE A 38 -16.02 -8.10 4.44
N ASP A 39 -15.54 -7.15 3.64
CA ASP A 39 -16.23 -5.87 3.47
C ASP A 39 -17.26 -5.94 2.32
N PRO A 40 -18.56 -5.71 2.59
CA PRO A 40 -19.60 -5.81 1.57
C PRO A 40 -19.39 -4.86 0.38
N GLY A 41 -18.90 -3.64 0.61
CA GLY A 41 -18.65 -2.69 -0.47
C GLY A 41 -17.47 -3.09 -1.37
N CYS A 42 -16.47 -3.78 -0.84
CA CYS A 42 -15.44 -4.42 -1.67
C CYS A 42 -16.00 -5.61 -2.46
N GLN A 43 -16.83 -6.45 -1.82
CA GLN A 43 -17.46 -7.60 -2.49
C GLN A 43 -18.33 -7.14 -3.67
N ASP A 44 -19.15 -6.11 -3.46
CA ASP A 44 -19.99 -5.52 -4.51
C ASP A 44 -19.17 -5.01 -5.70
N ALA A 45 -17.98 -4.43 -5.44
CA ALA A 45 -17.09 -3.92 -6.47
C ALA A 45 -16.48 -5.04 -7.34
N VAL A 46 -16.31 -6.23 -6.79
CA VAL A 46 -15.66 -7.35 -7.49
C VAL A 46 -16.61 -8.47 -7.90
N GLN A 47 -17.88 -8.43 -7.52
CA GLN A 47 -18.84 -9.54 -7.72
C GLN A 47 -19.00 -10.00 -9.18
N LYS A 48 -18.72 -9.11 -10.16
CA LYS A 48 -18.80 -9.40 -11.60
C LYS A 48 -17.45 -9.73 -12.24
N ARG A 49 -16.38 -9.82 -11.45
CA ARG A 49 -15.04 -10.11 -11.95
C ARG A 49 -14.84 -11.60 -12.11
N ASP A 50 -14.22 -11.97 -13.23
CA ASP A 50 -13.82 -13.35 -13.49
C ASP A 50 -12.58 -13.73 -12.67
N VAL A 51 -12.53 -14.99 -12.26
CA VAL A 51 -11.34 -15.64 -11.72
C VAL A 51 -10.97 -16.82 -12.61
N ALA A 52 -9.70 -17.20 -12.63
CA ALA A 52 -9.28 -18.40 -13.34
C ALA A 52 -9.98 -19.63 -12.75
N TYR A 53 -10.43 -20.56 -13.62
CA TYR A 53 -11.11 -21.78 -13.19
C TYR A 53 -10.28 -22.59 -12.17
N GLY A 54 -8.96 -22.69 -12.39
CA GLY A 54 -8.03 -23.33 -11.47
C GLY A 54 -8.04 -22.72 -10.06
N ALA A 55 -8.18 -21.40 -9.96
CA ALA A 55 -8.29 -20.71 -8.68
C ALA A 55 -9.62 -21.02 -7.99
N ALA A 56 -10.72 -21.07 -8.74
CA ALA A 56 -12.05 -21.38 -8.21
C ALA A 56 -12.15 -22.80 -7.63
N ILE A 57 -11.41 -23.78 -8.18
CA ILE A 57 -11.45 -25.18 -7.71
C ILE A 57 -10.43 -25.48 -6.60
N HIS A 58 -9.32 -24.73 -6.51
CA HIS A 58 -8.21 -25.06 -5.61
C HIS A 58 -7.96 -24.09 -4.47
N LEU A 59 -8.43 -22.83 -4.54
CA LEU A 59 -8.26 -21.88 -3.46
C LEU A 59 -9.35 -22.04 -2.39
N ALA A 60 -8.94 -21.96 -1.13
CA ALA A 60 -9.89 -21.79 -0.03
C ALA A 60 -10.70 -20.49 -0.21
N PRO A 61 -11.98 -20.44 0.21
CA PRO A 61 -12.84 -19.26 0.00
C PRO A 61 -12.24 -17.93 0.47
N GLU A 62 -11.49 -17.96 1.58
CA GLU A 62 -10.79 -16.79 2.14
C GLU A 62 -9.55 -16.36 1.35
N LEU A 63 -9.00 -17.25 0.53
CA LEU A 63 -7.87 -17.00 -0.36
C LEU A 63 -8.31 -16.68 -1.79
N LEU A 64 -9.54 -16.99 -2.17
CA LEU A 64 -10.07 -16.74 -3.51
C LEU A 64 -9.90 -15.28 -3.99
N PRO A 65 -10.01 -14.24 -3.14
CA PRO A 65 -9.74 -12.87 -3.58
C PRO A 65 -8.31 -12.62 -4.06
N GLU A 66 -7.35 -13.50 -3.76
CA GLU A 66 -5.99 -13.41 -4.30
C GLU A 66 -5.97 -13.61 -5.82
N ALA A 67 -6.87 -14.43 -6.36
CA ALA A 67 -6.99 -14.67 -7.79
C ALA A 67 -7.35 -13.38 -8.57
N LEU A 68 -8.06 -12.45 -7.92
CA LEU A 68 -8.39 -11.13 -8.50
C LEU A 68 -7.16 -10.20 -8.58
N LEU A 69 -6.11 -10.49 -7.81
CA LEU A 69 -4.90 -9.68 -7.68
C LEU A 69 -3.74 -10.20 -8.55
N GLU A 70 -3.78 -11.43 -9.07
CA GLU A 70 -2.66 -12.06 -9.80
C GLU A 70 -2.13 -11.22 -10.97
N ARG A 71 -3.03 -10.52 -11.69
CA ARG A 71 -2.67 -9.69 -12.85
C ARG A 71 -2.50 -8.21 -12.54
N ILE A 72 -2.52 -7.85 -11.25
CA ILE A 72 -2.37 -6.47 -10.79
C ILE A 72 -0.98 -6.31 -10.20
N SER A 73 -0.23 -5.34 -10.72
CA SER A 73 1.07 -4.95 -10.16
C SER A 73 0.94 -3.60 -9.45
N PHE A 74 1.49 -3.47 -8.25
CA PHE A 74 1.46 -2.22 -7.48
C PHE A 74 2.76 -1.42 -7.66
N ILE A 75 3.16 -1.17 -8.91
CA ILE A 75 4.42 -0.49 -9.26
C ILE A 75 4.22 0.85 -9.98
N SER A 76 2.99 1.18 -10.37
CA SER A 76 2.64 2.46 -11.00
C SER A 76 1.45 3.09 -10.30
N LYS A 77 1.37 4.42 -10.37
CA LYS A 77 0.29 5.20 -9.77
C LYS A 77 -1.06 4.80 -10.34
N GLU A 78 -1.14 4.65 -11.65
CA GLU A 78 -2.36 4.29 -12.38
C GLU A 78 -2.88 2.92 -11.94
N ASN A 79 -1.98 1.93 -11.78
CA ASN A 79 -2.37 0.60 -11.33
C ASN A 79 -2.84 0.61 -9.87
N ILE A 80 -2.19 1.40 -9.00
CA ILE A 80 -2.59 1.54 -7.59
C ILE A 80 -3.97 2.21 -7.50
N GLU A 81 -4.18 3.34 -8.18
CA GLU A 81 -5.45 4.06 -8.22
C GLU A 81 -6.57 3.21 -8.83
N LYS A 82 -6.28 2.54 -9.95
CA LYS A 82 -7.22 1.62 -10.59
C LYS A 82 -7.60 0.50 -9.65
N ALA A 83 -6.64 -0.16 -9.01
CA ALA A 83 -6.92 -1.25 -8.07
C ALA A 83 -7.76 -0.79 -6.88
N ILE A 84 -7.50 0.39 -6.31
CA ILE A 84 -8.31 0.97 -5.23
C ILE A 84 -9.76 1.18 -5.69
N LYS A 85 -9.95 1.77 -6.87
CA LYS A 85 -11.28 2.02 -7.43
C LYS A 85 -12.03 0.74 -7.74
N GLU A 86 -11.34 -0.19 -8.38
CA GLU A 86 -11.93 -1.38 -8.98
C GLU A 86 -12.12 -2.55 -8.02
N LEU A 87 -11.23 -2.69 -7.04
CA LEU A 87 -11.27 -3.80 -6.08
C LEU A 87 -11.84 -3.39 -4.74
N LEU A 88 -11.59 -2.14 -4.32
CA LEU A 88 -12.09 -1.63 -3.04
C LEU A 88 -13.33 -0.77 -3.22
N GLY A 89 -13.76 -0.45 -4.43
CA GLY A 89 -14.97 0.34 -4.68
C GLY A 89 -14.88 1.80 -4.21
N ILE A 90 -13.69 2.30 -3.90
CA ILE A 90 -13.48 3.68 -3.46
C ILE A 90 -13.44 4.59 -4.69
N GLN A 91 -14.44 5.46 -4.82
CA GLN A 91 -14.55 6.40 -5.92
C GLN A 91 -13.87 7.73 -5.60
N GLY A 92 -13.53 8.48 -6.64
CA GLY A 92 -12.82 9.76 -6.53
C GLY A 92 -11.31 9.63 -6.70
N GLY A 93 -10.62 10.77 -6.68
CA GLY A 93 -9.17 10.82 -6.69
C GLY A 93 -8.56 10.57 -5.31
N LEU A 94 -7.30 10.15 -5.27
CA LEU A 94 -6.55 10.08 -4.02
C LEU A 94 -6.30 11.50 -3.47
N PRO A 95 -6.32 11.69 -2.14
CA PRO A 95 -5.93 12.96 -1.52
C PRO A 95 -4.49 13.36 -1.90
N PRO A 96 -4.15 14.67 -1.95
CA PRO A 96 -2.85 15.14 -2.42
C PRO A 96 -1.64 14.56 -1.69
N ASP A 97 -1.75 14.32 -0.39
CA ASP A 97 -0.71 13.69 0.43
C ASP A 97 -0.49 12.21 0.07
N VAL A 98 -1.57 11.48 -0.22
CA VAL A 98 -1.50 10.08 -0.69
C VAL A 98 -0.97 10.02 -2.12
N VAL A 99 -1.37 10.96 -2.99
CA VAL A 99 -0.82 11.09 -4.35
C VAL A 99 0.69 11.29 -4.28
N THR A 100 1.16 12.24 -3.47
CA THR A 100 2.59 12.53 -3.31
C THR A 100 3.34 11.30 -2.81
N ALA A 101 2.83 10.62 -1.77
CA ALA A 101 3.46 9.41 -1.24
C ALA A 101 3.46 8.26 -2.26
N THR A 102 2.43 8.14 -3.08
CA THR A 102 2.34 7.17 -4.18
C THR A 102 3.38 7.44 -5.25
N GLU A 103 3.55 8.70 -5.65
CA GLU A 103 4.55 9.10 -6.64
C GLU A 103 5.98 8.84 -6.14
N ASP A 104 6.28 9.13 -4.88
CA ASP A 104 7.57 8.82 -4.27
C ASP A 104 7.84 7.32 -4.24
N TYR A 105 6.85 6.50 -3.85
CA TYR A 105 6.98 5.05 -3.88
C TYR A 105 7.17 4.51 -5.31
N VAL A 106 6.47 5.05 -6.30
CA VAL A 106 6.62 4.67 -7.72
C VAL A 106 8.02 4.98 -8.22
N ARG A 107 8.64 6.09 -7.81
CA ARG A 107 10.06 6.38 -8.11
C ARG A 107 10.98 5.30 -7.56
N ILE A 108 10.72 4.81 -6.34
CA ILE A 108 11.46 3.68 -5.77
C ILE A 108 11.24 2.38 -6.57
N CYS A 109 10.03 2.14 -7.07
CA CYS A 109 9.75 1.01 -7.95
C CYS A 109 10.55 1.04 -9.26
N GLN A 110 10.85 2.23 -9.80
CA GLN A 110 11.73 2.35 -10.98
C GLN A 110 13.18 1.90 -10.69
N LEU A 111 13.63 2.05 -9.44
CA LEU A 111 14.95 1.57 -9.01
C LEU A 111 15.02 0.04 -8.96
N ARG A 112 13.90 -0.65 -8.65
CA ARG A 112 13.82 -2.12 -8.75
C ARG A 112 14.18 -2.58 -10.15
N HIS A 113 13.64 -1.96 -11.19
CA HIS A 113 13.96 -2.34 -12.58
C HIS A 113 15.45 -2.19 -12.88
N CYS A 114 16.10 -1.16 -12.32
CA CYS A 114 17.55 -0.99 -12.44
C CYS A 114 18.30 -2.10 -11.70
N ALA A 115 17.90 -2.43 -10.47
CA ALA A 115 18.58 -3.43 -9.64
C ALA A 115 18.50 -4.87 -10.16
N VAL A 116 17.35 -5.29 -10.72
CA VAL A 116 17.15 -6.69 -11.19
C VAL A 116 17.35 -6.89 -12.69
N HIS A 117 17.19 -5.84 -13.50
CA HIS A 117 17.31 -5.97 -14.95
C HIS A 117 18.51 -5.17 -15.44
N ARG A 118 19.04 -5.57 -16.60
CA ARG A 118 20.07 -4.81 -17.31
C ARG A 118 21.37 -4.59 -16.51
N PHE A 119 21.75 -5.57 -15.68
CA PHE A 119 22.97 -5.57 -14.87
C PHE A 119 23.12 -4.35 -13.94
N GLY A 120 22.04 -3.87 -13.34
CA GLY A 120 22.11 -2.72 -12.45
C GLY A 120 21.92 -1.37 -13.16
N LYS A 121 21.87 -1.32 -14.49
CA LYS A 121 22.03 -0.07 -15.25
C LYS A 121 20.73 0.71 -15.42
N LEU A 122 20.82 2.04 -15.31
CA LEU A 122 19.70 2.93 -15.62
C LEU A 122 19.43 2.95 -17.14
N GLY A 123 18.28 2.41 -17.55
CA GLY A 123 17.79 2.43 -18.93
C GLY A 123 17.00 3.69 -19.26
N ALA A 124 16.81 3.94 -20.55
CA ALA A 124 16.18 5.17 -21.06
C ALA A 124 14.74 5.36 -20.55
N SER A 125 13.93 4.29 -20.52
CA SER A 125 12.55 4.36 -20.01
C SER A 125 12.50 4.76 -18.54
N ASN A 126 13.32 4.14 -17.69
CA ASN A 126 13.39 4.48 -16.26
C ASN A 126 13.94 5.90 -16.05
N ALA A 127 14.94 6.30 -16.83
CA ALA A 127 15.49 7.65 -16.77
C ALA A 127 14.45 8.72 -17.16
N ILE A 128 13.60 8.46 -18.16
CA ILE A 128 12.48 9.34 -18.52
C ILE A 128 11.51 9.44 -17.34
N SER A 129 11.10 8.32 -16.73
CA SER A 129 10.19 8.30 -15.58
C SER A 129 10.75 9.00 -14.34
N LEU A 130 12.07 8.97 -14.14
CA LEU A 130 12.76 9.68 -13.06
C LEU A 130 13.08 11.15 -13.41
N GLY A 131 12.97 11.53 -14.69
CA GLY A 131 13.32 12.85 -15.21
C GLY A 131 14.68 12.85 -15.92
N LEU A 132 14.66 12.59 -17.24
CA LEU A 132 15.87 12.43 -18.05
C LEU A 132 16.75 13.68 -18.04
N SER A 133 16.17 14.87 -18.00
CA SER A 133 16.90 16.14 -17.94
C SER A 133 17.77 16.28 -16.68
N LYS A 134 17.38 15.62 -15.58
CA LYS A 134 18.11 15.63 -14.30
C LYS A 134 19.08 14.47 -14.17
N HIS A 135 18.79 13.34 -14.81
CA HIS A 135 19.49 12.07 -14.58
C HIS A 135 20.16 11.47 -15.82
N GLY A 136 20.15 12.16 -16.97
CA GLY A 136 20.75 11.68 -18.21
C GLY A 136 22.23 11.32 -18.09
N ALA A 137 22.99 12.02 -17.25
CA ALA A 137 24.39 11.71 -16.96
C ALA A 137 24.60 10.38 -16.21
N LEU A 138 23.53 9.75 -15.71
CA LEU A 138 23.52 8.46 -15.02
C LEU A 138 23.08 7.31 -15.92
N MET A 139 22.74 7.58 -17.18
CA MET A 139 22.41 6.57 -18.19
C MET A 139 23.51 5.52 -18.32
N GLU A 140 23.13 4.24 -18.44
CA GLU A 140 24.03 3.09 -18.52
C GLU A 140 24.94 2.86 -17.30
N LYS A 141 24.88 3.72 -16.28
CA LYS A 141 25.65 3.53 -15.05
C LYS A 141 24.92 2.56 -14.13
N PRO A 142 25.67 1.67 -13.44
CA PRO A 142 25.08 0.76 -12.47
C PRO A 142 24.55 1.55 -11.27
N LEU A 143 23.40 1.13 -10.74
CA LEU A 143 22.82 1.63 -9.51
C LEU A 143 23.80 1.36 -8.37
N ARG A 144 24.32 2.42 -7.76
CA ARG A 144 25.11 2.32 -6.53
C ARG A 144 24.29 2.93 -5.41
N LEU A 145 23.65 2.07 -4.63
CA LEU A 145 23.06 2.49 -3.36
C LEU A 145 24.19 2.68 -2.36
N ASP A 146 24.11 3.73 -1.56
CA ASP A 146 24.79 3.81 -0.30
C ASP A 146 23.78 3.55 0.84
N TYR A 147 24.30 3.47 2.07
CA TYR A 147 23.47 3.21 3.24
C TYR A 147 22.35 4.25 3.40
N THR A 148 22.67 5.53 3.23
CA THR A 148 21.72 6.63 3.39
C THR A 148 20.58 6.54 2.37
N ALA A 149 20.92 6.33 1.10
CA ALA A 149 19.96 6.18 0.02
C ALA A 149 19.04 4.98 0.23
N LEU A 150 19.57 3.86 0.75
CA LEU A 150 18.76 2.70 1.10
C LEU A 150 17.78 3.02 2.24
N GLN A 151 18.25 3.68 3.31
CA GLN A 151 17.38 4.08 4.41
C GLN A 151 16.29 5.06 3.94
N SER A 152 16.61 5.99 3.05
CA SER A 152 15.63 6.88 2.43
C SER A 152 14.58 6.10 1.63
N ALA A 153 14.99 5.11 0.83
CA ALA A 153 14.05 4.28 0.08
C ALA A 153 13.11 3.47 1.00
N ILE A 154 13.65 2.92 2.10
CA ILE A 154 12.85 2.24 3.14
C ILE A 154 11.84 3.21 3.76
N ALA A 155 12.27 4.41 4.14
CA ALA A 155 11.41 5.42 4.74
C ALA A 155 10.30 5.87 3.78
N ILE A 156 10.60 6.05 2.49
CA ILE A 156 9.61 6.36 1.45
C ILE A 156 8.56 5.24 1.34
N CYS A 157 8.99 3.98 1.28
CA CYS A 157 8.10 2.83 1.21
C CYS A 157 7.19 2.72 2.44
N ALA A 158 7.76 2.90 3.64
CA ALA A 158 6.99 2.90 4.89
C ALA A 158 6.01 4.08 4.97
N GLY A 159 6.44 5.26 4.52
CA GLY A 159 5.61 6.46 4.43
C GLY A 159 4.41 6.26 3.51
N PHE A 160 4.63 5.68 2.33
CA PHE A 160 3.55 5.30 1.41
C PHE A 160 2.54 4.34 2.04
N VAL A 161 3.01 3.24 2.65
CA VAL A 161 2.14 2.28 3.34
C VAL A 161 1.31 2.97 4.42
N LYS A 162 1.93 3.86 5.22
CA LYS A 162 1.24 4.60 6.29
C LYS A 162 0.19 5.56 5.73
N SER A 163 0.54 6.40 4.75
CA SER A 163 -0.38 7.39 4.17
C SER A 163 -1.56 6.68 3.49
N LEU A 164 -1.29 5.64 2.70
CA LEU A 164 -2.35 4.87 2.05
C LEU A 164 -3.23 4.14 3.07
N ASN A 165 -2.65 3.54 4.11
CA ASN A 165 -3.41 2.88 5.17
C ASN A 165 -4.39 3.82 5.86
N ASN A 166 -3.91 5.01 6.25
CA ASN A 166 -4.76 6.00 6.92
C ASN A 166 -5.92 6.43 6.03
N PHE A 167 -5.66 6.67 4.75
CA PHE A 167 -6.69 6.99 3.78
C PHE A 167 -7.70 5.85 3.61
N LEU A 168 -7.22 4.64 3.31
CA LEU A 168 -8.08 3.48 3.07
C LEU A 168 -8.91 3.11 4.30
N PHE A 169 -8.32 3.16 5.50
CA PHE A 169 -9.05 2.94 6.75
C PHE A 169 -10.23 3.91 6.84
N ASN A 170 -9.99 5.21 6.68
CA ASN A 170 -11.06 6.19 6.79
C ASN A 170 -12.08 6.07 5.66
N ALA A 171 -11.65 5.86 4.42
CA ALA A 171 -12.56 5.70 3.27
C ALA A 171 -13.49 4.49 3.46
N ILE A 172 -12.93 3.34 3.84
CA ILE A 172 -13.68 2.08 4.01
C ILE A 172 -14.62 2.16 5.21
N LEU A 173 -14.14 2.60 6.38
CA LEU A 173 -15.03 2.68 7.53
C LEU A 173 -16.08 3.78 7.36
N SER A 174 -15.82 4.86 6.62
CA SER A 174 -16.78 5.96 6.45
C SER A 174 -17.90 5.63 5.46
N ARG A 175 -17.67 4.75 4.47
CA ARG A 175 -18.74 4.30 3.55
C ARG A 175 -19.78 3.42 4.22
N VAL A 176 -19.44 2.73 5.32
CA VAL A 176 -20.40 1.90 6.07
C VAL A 176 -21.60 2.78 6.48
N PRO A 177 -22.86 2.36 6.28
CA PRO A 177 -24.05 3.20 6.53
C PRO A 177 -24.09 3.82 7.93
N GLU A 178 -24.82 4.92 8.11
CA GLU A 178 -24.84 5.65 9.41
C GLU A 178 -25.47 4.83 10.53
N GLY A 179 -26.62 4.20 10.28
CA GLY A 179 -27.28 3.32 11.24
C GLY A 179 -26.50 2.04 11.58
N SER A 180 -25.37 1.78 10.92
CA SER A 180 -24.51 0.63 11.21
C SER A 180 -23.53 0.84 12.37
N TRP A 181 -23.37 2.08 12.84
CA TRP A 181 -22.53 2.41 14.00
C TRP A 181 -23.39 3.06 15.07
N SER A 182 -23.45 2.44 16.25
CA SER A 182 -24.22 2.97 17.39
C SER A 182 -23.54 4.14 18.10
N GLY A 183 -22.25 4.39 17.80
CA GLY A 183 -21.41 5.33 18.56
C GLY A 183 -20.92 4.75 19.90
N THR A 184 -21.35 3.55 20.28
CA THR A 184 -20.98 2.88 21.52
C THR A 184 -20.02 1.72 21.23
N TYR A 185 -18.77 1.85 21.69
CA TYR A 185 -17.73 0.83 21.43
C TYR A 185 -18.16 -0.59 21.77
N ARG A 186 -18.88 -0.80 22.87
CA ARG A 186 -19.33 -2.15 23.28
C ARG A 186 -20.18 -2.83 22.21
N ILE A 187 -21.08 -2.08 21.57
CA ILE A 187 -22.00 -2.59 20.54
C ILE A 187 -21.23 -2.74 19.21
N ASP A 188 -20.42 -1.74 18.87
CA ASP A 188 -19.72 -1.68 17.58
C ASP A 188 -18.42 -2.50 17.53
N ARG A 189 -17.97 -3.04 18.68
CA ARG A 189 -16.66 -3.67 18.87
C ARG A 189 -16.34 -4.69 17.81
N ALA A 190 -17.22 -5.66 17.57
CA ALA A 190 -16.92 -6.79 16.68
C ALA A 190 -16.60 -6.30 15.27
N LYS A 191 -17.45 -5.42 14.73
CA LYS A 191 -17.29 -4.80 13.41
C LYS A 191 -16.05 -3.91 13.37
N PHE A 192 -15.91 -2.99 14.32
CA PHE A 192 -14.79 -2.06 14.34
C PHE A 192 -13.44 -2.77 14.47
N VAL A 193 -13.34 -3.76 15.36
CA VAL A 193 -12.09 -4.51 15.58
C VAL A 193 -11.70 -5.31 14.34
N ALA A 194 -12.66 -5.86 13.57
CA ALA A 194 -12.37 -6.57 12.33
C ALA A 194 -11.59 -5.69 11.34
N TYR A 195 -12.03 -4.45 11.11
CA TYR A 195 -11.27 -3.50 10.29
C TYR A 195 -10.01 -3.00 10.99
N TYR A 196 -10.10 -2.57 12.24
CA TYR A 196 -8.97 -1.98 12.95
C TYR A 196 -7.77 -2.95 13.00
N MET A 197 -7.99 -4.25 13.21
CA MET A 197 -6.92 -5.25 13.20
C MET A 197 -6.23 -5.43 11.85
N LEU A 198 -6.85 -5.00 10.76
CA LEU A 198 -6.26 -5.07 9.43
C LEU A 198 -5.27 -3.91 9.18
N PHE A 199 -5.58 -2.72 9.71
CA PHE A 199 -4.78 -1.51 9.49
C PHE A 199 -3.84 -1.16 10.65
N ALA A 200 -4.05 -1.75 11.83
CA ALA A 200 -3.26 -1.44 13.02
C ALA A 200 -1.79 -1.83 12.83
N ASP A 201 -0.90 -0.86 13.01
CA ASP A 201 0.53 -1.06 13.05
C ASP A 201 0.93 -1.68 14.40
N LYS A 202 1.51 -2.88 14.34
CA LYS A 202 1.98 -3.64 15.50
C LYS A 202 3.50 -3.76 15.55
N GLN A 203 4.19 -3.35 14.48
CA GLN A 203 5.61 -3.64 14.24
C GLN A 203 6.47 -2.38 14.40
N SER A 204 5.99 -1.22 13.93
CA SER A 204 6.76 0.02 13.97
C SER A 204 7.03 0.51 15.40
N ALA A 205 8.00 1.43 15.52
CA ALA A 205 8.34 2.08 16.78
C ALA A 205 7.13 2.79 17.42
N ILE A 206 6.30 3.44 16.59
CA ILE A 206 5.02 4.04 17.00
C ILE A 206 3.89 3.09 16.59
N LYS A 207 3.43 2.29 17.54
CA LYS A 207 2.35 1.31 17.33
C LYS A 207 0.98 1.99 17.37
N SER A 208 0.00 1.38 16.70
CA SER A 208 -1.38 1.85 16.81
C SER A 208 -1.90 1.64 18.25
N PRO A 209 -2.63 2.63 18.81
CA PRO A 209 -3.14 2.56 20.18
C PRO A 209 -4.28 1.53 20.28
N PRO A 210 -4.57 0.93 21.44
CA PRO A 210 -5.60 -0.10 21.56
C PRO A 210 -6.95 0.25 20.90
N PRO A 211 -7.69 -0.72 20.34
CA PRO A 211 -8.90 -0.44 19.56
C PRO A 211 -9.92 0.43 20.32
N LYS A 212 -10.13 0.16 21.61
CA LYS A 212 -11.07 0.92 22.46
C LYS A 212 -10.70 2.41 22.54
N SER A 213 -9.43 2.74 22.68
CA SER A 213 -8.97 4.14 22.74
C SER A 213 -9.02 4.83 21.39
N PHE A 214 -8.88 4.08 20.29
CA PHE A 214 -8.96 4.64 18.94
C PHE A 214 -10.40 4.87 18.47
N TYR A 215 -11.37 4.15 19.02
CA TYR A 215 -12.76 4.19 18.55
C TYR A 215 -13.38 5.59 18.54
N SER A 216 -13.14 6.39 19.58
CA SER A 216 -13.64 7.76 19.65
C SER A 216 -12.99 8.68 18.61
N LEU A 217 -11.70 8.47 18.33
CA LEU A 217 -10.99 9.18 17.26
C LEU A 217 -11.55 8.79 15.89
N PHE A 218 -11.78 7.50 15.65
CA PHE A 218 -12.42 7.01 14.43
C PHE A 218 -13.76 7.71 14.17
N LEU A 219 -14.65 7.78 15.17
CA LEU A 219 -15.95 8.43 15.02
C LEU A 219 -15.80 9.91 14.61
N LYS A 220 -14.82 10.62 15.19
CA LYS A 220 -14.51 12.02 14.81
C LYS A 220 -13.98 12.11 13.38
N GLN A 221 -13.03 11.26 13.01
CA GLN A 221 -12.42 11.24 11.68
C GLN A 221 -13.46 10.91 10.60
N ARG A 222 -14.34 9.95 10.85
CA ARG A 222 -15.45 9.61 9.96
C ARG A 222 -16.40 10.79 9.72
N ALA A 223 -16.72 11.55 10.77
CA ALA A 223 -17.55 12.75 10.65
C ALA A 223 -16.85 13.81 9.76
N SER A 224 -15.54 14.02 9.95
CA SER A 224 -14.75 14.93 9.12
C SER A 224 -14.68 14.49 7.66
N PHE A 225 -14.43 13.20 7.38
CA PHE A 225 -14.34 12.66 6.01
C PHE A 225 -15.62 12.86 5.23
N ARG A 226 -16.77 12.56 5.85
CA ARG A 226 -18.08 12.75 5.22
C ARG A 226 -18.40 14.22 4.95
N ALA A 227 -17.84 15.13 5.74
CA ALA A 227 -17.92 16.57 5.51
C ALA A 227 -16.91 17.07 4.46
N ASN A 228 -16.22 16.18 3.75
CA ASN A 228 -15.13 16.49 2.81
C ASN A 228 -14.01 17.35 3.44
N LYS A 229 -13.79 17.21 4.76
CA LYS A 229 -12.69 17.88 5.45
C LYS A 229 -11.44 17.00 5.42
N PRO A 230 -10.24 17.59 5.27
CA PRO A 230 -8.99 16.84 5.41
C PRO A 230 -8.84 16.28 6.84
N PHE A 231 -8.05 15.20 6.95
CA PHE A 231 -7.77 14.48 8.18
C PHE A 231 -6.64 15.10 9.01
#